data_AF-A0A968WHZ7-F1
#
_entry.id   AF-A0A968WHZ7-F1
#
_cell.length_a   1.000
_cell.length_b   1.000
_cell.length_c   1.000
_cell.angle_alpha   90.00
_cell.angle_beta   90.00
_cell.angle_gamma   90.00
#
_symmetry.space_group_name_H-M   'P 1'
#
loop_
_entity.id
_entity.type
_entity.pdbx_description
1 polymer ?
#
loop_
_entity_poly.entity_id
_entity_poly.type
_entity_poly.pdbx_seq_one_letter_code
_entity_poly.pdbx_strand_id
1 'polypeptide(L)' 'MEEWQLRLPFILEKLKPEELQLIELRYMESRPFKEVADILGISENYAKVRTYRVLDKMKKLFLQHR' A
#
# COMPACT_ATOMS: atom_id res chain seq x y z
N MET A 1 19.51 6.94 11.55
CA MET A 1 18.27 6.66 10.80
C MET A 1 17.52 5.57 11.52
N GLU A 2 16.21 5.69 11.62
CA GLU A 2 15.35 4.64 12.18
C GLU A 2 15.32 3.43 11.23
N GLU A 3 15.24 2.21 11.76
CA GLU A 3 15.23 0.96 10.98
C GLU A 3 14.17 0.97 9.85
N TRP A 4 12.98 1.51 10.17
CA TRP A 4 11.86 1.58 9.22
C TRP A 4 12.18 2.43 7.98
N GLN A 5 13.01 3.47 8.12
CA GLN A 5 13.41 4.35 7.01
C GLN A 5 14.26 3.61 5.98
N LEU A 6 15.07 2.64 6.41
CA LEU A 6 15.89 1.81 5.52
C LEU A 6 15.07 0.71 4.85
N ARG A 7 14.07 0.17 5.56
CA ARG A 7 13.33 -1.01 5.11
C ARG A 7 12.11 -0.69 4.24
N LEU A 8 11.46 0.45 4.47
CA LEU A 8 10.26 0.82 3.73
C LEU A 8 10.49 0.89 2.21
N PRO A 9 11.55 1.53 1.67
CA PRO A 9 11.77 1.58 0.22
C PRO A 9 11.89 0.18 -0.40
N PHE A 10 12.68 -0.71 0.21
CA PHE A 10 12.84 -2.08 -0.26
C PHE A 10 11.52 -2.87 -0.26
N ILE A 11 10.65 -2.62 0.71
CA ILE A 11 9.34 -3.29 0.79
C ILE A 11 8.39 -2.76 -0.28
N LEU A 12 8.40 -1.45 -0.53
CA LEU A 12 7.61 -0.84 -1.60
C LEU A 12 8.02 -1.39 -2.97
N GLU A 13 9.31 -1.64 -3.22
CA GLU A 13 9.80 -2.28 -4.45
C GLU A 13 9.29 -3.73 -4.65
N LYS A 14 8.80 -4.40 -3.60
CA LYS A 14 8.18 -5.74 -3.70
C LYS A 14 6.68 -5.71 -3.99
N LEU A 15 6.07 -4.51 -4.02
CA LEU A 15 4.68 -4.34 -4.39
C LEU A 15 4.53 -4.39 -5.91
N LYS A 16 3.40 -4.94 -6.37
CA LYS A 16 3.03 -4.79 -7.79
C LYS A 16 2.69 -3.32 -8.07
N PRO A 17 2.79 -2.86 -9.33
CA PRO A 17 2.48 -1.46 -9.68
C PRO A 17 1.11 -0.99 -9.16
N GLU A 18 0.07 -1.83 -9.28
CA GLU A 18 -1.28 -1.47 -8.84
C GLU A 18 -1.43 -1.47 -7.31
N GLU A 19 -0.59 -2.25 -6.61
CA GLU A 19 -0.53 -2.26 -5.14
C GLU A 19 0.18 -0.99 -4.63
N LEU A 20 1.29 -0.61 -5.28
CA LEU A 20 2.04 0.60 -4.95
C LEU A 20 1.19 1.86 -5.16
N GLN A 21 0.57 2.00 -6.34
CA GLN A 21 -0.30 3.13 -6.67
C GLN A 21 -1.42 3.32 -5.64
N LEU A 22 -1.99 2.21 -5.15
CA LEU A 22 -3.05 2.23 -4.17
C LEU A 22 -2.56 2.66 -2.76
N ILE A 23 -1.31 2.34 -2.40
CA ILE A 23 -0.67 2.86 -1.19
C ILE A 23 -0.32 4.34 -1.33
N GLU A 24 0.19 4.76 -2.48
CA GLU A 24 0.50 6.17 -2.77
C GLU A 24 -0.74 7.05 -2.63
N LEU A 25 -1.81 6.72 -3.36
CA LEU A 25 -3.06 7.48 -3.31
C LEU A 25 -3.65 7.50 -1.89
N ARG A 26 -3.69 6.35 -1.21
CA ARG A 26 -4.35 6.26 0.11
C ARG A 26 -3.53 6.92 1.22
N TYR A 27 -2.21 6.74 1.26
CA TYR A 27 -1.39 7.10 2.42
C TYR A 27 -0.38 8.21 2.15
N MET A 28 0.19 8.30 0.95
CA MET A 28 1.16 9.36 0.62
C MET A 28 0.42 10.64 0.22
N GLU A 29 -0.65 10.51 -0.57
CA GLU A 29 -1.52 11.62 -0.97
C GLU A 29 -2.75 11.78 -0.06
N SER A 30 -2.93 10.88 0.91
CA SER A 30 -4.01 10.94 1.92
C SER A 30 -5.44 10.94 1.36
N ARG A 31 -5.67 10.39 0.16
CA ARG A 31 -7.01 10.37 -0.45
C ARG A 31 -7.97 9.41 0.25
N PRO A 32 -9.28 9.73 0.38
CA PRO A 32 -10.29 8.81 0.87
C PRO A 32 -10.53 7.64 -0.11
N PHE A 33 -11.00 6.50 0.37
CA PHE A 33 -11.20 5.30 -0.46
C PHE A 33 -12.14 5.52 -1.65
N LYS A 34 -13.16 6.37 -1.48
CA LYS A 34 -14.03 6.78 -2.58
C LYS A 34 -13.25 7.40 -3.75
N GLU A 35 -12.38 8.36 -3.45
CA GLU A 35 -11.58 9.05 -4.48
C GLU A 35 -10.51 8.13 -5.08
N VAL A 36 -9.88 7.28 -4.26
CA VAL A 36 -8.97 6.24 -4.76
C VAL A 36 -9.69 5.32 -5.75
N ALA A 37 -10.93 4.94 -5.45
CA ALA A 37 -11.73 4.06 -6.29
C ALA A 37 -12.14 4.74 -7.60
N ASP A 38 -12.54 6.01 -7.53
CA ASP A 38 -12.86 6.83 -8.70
C ASP A 38 -11.64 6.98 -9.63
N ILE A 39 -10.45 7.25 -9.09
CA ILE A 39 -9.19 7.37 -9.85
C ILE A 39 -8.81 6.04 -10.52
N LEU A 40 -8.97 4.93 -9.82
CA LEU A 40 -8.57 3.60 -10.31
C LEU A 40 -9.67 2.90 -11.13
N GLY A 41 -10.86 3.50 -11.28
CA GLY A 41 -11.99 2.89 -12.00
C GLY A 41 -12.49 1.58 -11.37
N ILE A 42 -12.43 1.48 -10.04
CA ILE A 42 -12.86 0.31 -9.26
C ILE A 42 -13.95 0.70 -8.25
N SER A 43 -14.54 -0.26 -7.56
CA SER A 43 -15.46 0.04 -6.45
C SER A 43 -14.69 0.43 -5.18
N GLU A 44 -15.29 1.30 -4.35
CA GLU A 44 -14.73 1.71 -3.05
C GLU A 44 -14.44 0.51 -2.14
N ASN A 45 -15.33 -0.49 -2.14
CA ASN A 45 -15.13 -1.73 -1.37
C ASN A 45 -13.91 -2.51 -1.89
N TYR A 46 -13.72 -2.60 -3.22
CA TYR A 46 -12.56 -3.27 -3.79
C TYR A 46 -11.26 -2.53 -3.43
N ALA A 47 -11.24 -1.20 -3.53
CA ALA A 47 -10.11 -0.37 -3.10
C ALA A 47 -9.76 -0.63 -1.63
N LYS A 48 -10.75 -0.61 -0.74
CA LYS A 48 -10.58 -0.86 0.70
C LYS A 48 -10.02 -2.26 0.98
N VAL A 49 -10.64 -3.31 0.44
CA VAL A 49 -10.20 -4.71 0.64
C VAL A 49 -8.78 -4.91 0.11
N ARG A 50 -8.48 -4.38 -1.08
CA ARG A 50 -7.16 -4.50 -1.69
C ARG A 50 -6.10 -3.77 -0.85
N THR A 51 -6.41 -2.58 -0.33
CA THR A 51 -5.53 -1.83 0.57
C THR A 51 -5.14 -2.63 1.80
N TYR A 52 -6.11 -3.20 2.51
CA TYR A 52 -5.79 -3.99 3.70
C TYR A 52 -4.99 -5.26 3.38
N ARG A 53 -5.21 -5.89 2.22
CA ARG A 53 -4.38 -7.02 1.76
C ARG A 53 -2.94 -6.59 1.47
N VAL A 54 -2.74 -5.42 0.85
CA VAL A 54 -1.40 -4.88 0.60
C VAL A 54 -0.70 -4.54 1.92
N LEU A 55 -1.40 -3.96 2.90
CA LEU A 55 -0.84 -3.71 4.23
C LEU A 55 -0.44 -4.99 4.96
N ASP A 56 -1.25 -6.05 4.87
CA ASP A 56 -0.90 -7.35 5.44
C ASP A 56 0.33 -7.98 4.76
N LYS A 57 0.43 -7.85 3.42
CA LYS A 57 1.63 -8.22 2.66
C LYS A 57 2.86 -7.43 3.11
N MET A 58 2.76 -6.10 3.23
CA MET A 58 3.86 -5.25 3.71
C MET A 58 4.28 -5.65 5.13
N LYS A 59 3.32 -5.90 6.03
CA LYS A 59 3.59 -6.38 7.39
C LYS A 59 4.37 -7.69 7.38
N LYS A 60 4.00 -8.65 6.56
CA LYS A 60 4.74 -9.92 6.40
C LYS A 60 6.17 -9.69 5.93
N LEU A 61 6.38 -8.81 4.95
CA LEU A 61 7.72 -8.45 4.47
C LEU A 61 8.56 -7.75 5.56
N PHE A 62 7.94 -6.91 6.40
CA PHE A 62 8.60 -6.34 7.57
C PHE A 62 8.99 -7.40 8.61
N LEU A 63 8.23 -8.50 8.73
CA LEU A 63 8.52 -9.58 9.68
C LEU A 63 9.46 -10.67 9.15
N GLN A 64 9.76 -10.70 7.85
CA GLN A 64 10.51 -11.78 7.19
C GLN A 64 12.04 -11.73 7.32
N HIS A 65 12.61 -10.95 8.25
CA HIS A 65 14.06 -10.94 8.53
C HIS A 65 14.31 -11.14 10.04
N ARG A 66 14.27 -12.39 10.49
CA ARG A 66 14.95 -12.86 11.71
C ARG A 66 16.21 -13.61 11.31
#